data_AF-A0A7X8F0Z0-F1
#
_entry.id   AF-A0A7X8F0Z0-F1
#
_cell.length_a   1.000
_cell.length_b   1.000
_cell.length_c   1.000
_cell.angle_alpha   90.00
_cell.angle_beta   90.00
_cell.angle_gamma   90.00
#
_symmetry.space_group_name_H-M   'P 1'
#
loop_
_entity.id
_entity.type
_entity.pdbx_description
1 polymer ?
#
loop_
_entity_poly.entity_id
_entity_poly.type
_entity_poly.pdbx_seq_one_letter_code
_entity_poly.pdbx_strand_id
1 'polypeptide(L)'
;MEENRNKNNLDEQPRLPKFNRGFLWYYFLVLIGVFALNLFVLPLIQGKQIQPTTYSTFLKMLENNDIAAVSFREDKIVFLDVEKDGVQKIYKTGIMNDPNIVERLQEKGVEYAAEIPEKPNIFL
;
A
#
# COMPACT_ATOMS: atom_id res chain seq x y z
N MET A 1 -74.11 -34.10 -29.22
CA MET A 1 -74.08 -32.63 -29.03
C MET A 1 -74.63 -32.44 -27.62
N GLU A 2 -73.93 -31.98 -26.59
CA GLU A 2 -72.83 -31.02 -26.42
C GLU A 2 -71.81 -31.59 -25.42
N GLU A 3 -70.54 -31.68 -25.77
CA GLU A 3 -69.50 -30.67 -25.47
C GLU A 3 -69.19 -30.47 -23.97
N ASN A 4 -68.21 -31.27 -23.56
CA ASN A 4 -67.32 -31.12 -22.43
C ASN A 4 -66.58 -29.78 -22.47
N ARG A 5 -66.71 -28.93 -21.44
CA ARG A 5 -65.70 -27.89 -21.12
C ARG A 5 -65.50 -27.73 -19.62
N ASN A 6 -64.61 -28.56 -19.10
CA ASN A 6 -63.81 -28.30 -17.91
C ASN A 6 -63.16 -26.90 -17.99
N LYS A 7 -63.51 -26.00 -17.07
CA LYS A 7 -62.90 -24.66 -16.94
C LYS A 7 -61.64 -24.77 -16.08
N ASN A 8 -60.58 -25.29 -16.72
CA ASN A 8 -59.22 -25.21 -16.23
C ASN A 8 -58.72 -23.75 -16.24
N ASN A 9 -57.99 -23.39 -15.18
CA ASN A 9 -56.76 -22.60 -15.25
C ASN A 9 -56.85 -21.22 -15.89
N LEU A 10 -57.36 -20.26 -15.13
CA LEU A 10 -56.93 -18.86 -15.25
C LEU A 10 -56.34 -18.50 -13.89
N ASP A 11 -55.12 -17.95 -13.88
CA ASP A 11 -54.42 -17.30 -12.75
C ASP A 11 -53.18 -18.00 -12.17
N GLU A 12 -52.56 -18.95 -12.88
CA GLU A 12 -51.15 -19.29 -12.64
C GLU A 12 -50.22 -18.35 -13.41
N GLN A 13 -50.16 -17.09 -12.97
CA GLN A 13 -49.05 -16.19 -13.32
C GLN A 13 -47.76 -16.77 -12.70
N PRO A 14 -46.66 -16.92 -13.45
CA PRO A 14 -45.40 -17.39 -12.88
C PRO A 14 -44.92 -16.39 -11.83
N ARG A 15 -45.05 -16.75 -10.55
CA ARG A 15 -44.56 -15.92 -9.45
C ARG A 15 -43.05 -15.87 -9.55
N LEU A 16 -42.52 -14.73 -10.01
CA LEU A 16 -41.08 -14.45 -9.97
C LEU A 16 -40.56 -14.82 -8.57
N PRO A 17 -39.44 -15.57 -8.48
CA PRO A 17 -38.93 -16.06 -7.21
C PRO A 17 -38.79 -14.86 -6.27
N LYS A 18 -39.48 -14.95 -5.13
CA LYS A 18 -39.59 -13.85 -4.17
C LYS A 18 -38.20 -13.60 -3.61
N PHE A 19 -37.50 -12.63 -4.17
CA PHE A 19 -36.12 -12.33 -3.79
C PHE A 19 -36.13 -11.88 -2.33
N ASN A 20 -35.54 -12.70 -1.45
CA ASN A 20 -35.53 -12.44 -0.02
C ASN A 20 -34.64 -11.22 0.24
N ARG A 21 -35.28 -10.04 0.32
CA ARG A 21 -34.62 -8.75 0.54
C ARG A 21 -33.69 -8.76 1.76
N GLY A 22 -33.96 -9.59 2.76
CA GLY A 22 -33.10 -9.75 3.95
C GLY A 22 -31.71 -10.31 3.65
N PHE A 23 -31.58 -11.27 2.72
CA PHE A 23 -30.27 -11.81 2.34
C PHE A 23 -29.45 -10.77 1.59
N LEU A 24 -30.08 -10.00 0.70
CA LEU A 24 -29.42 -8.89 0.00
C LEU A 24 -28.81 -7.86 0.95
N TRP A 25 -29.55 -7.48 2.00
CA TRP A 25 -29.08 -6.50 2.98
C TRP A 25 -27.85 -7.00 3.75
N TYR A 26 -27.80 -8.29 4.09
CA TYR A 26 -26.62 -8.89 4.70
C TYR A 26 -25.41 -8.82 3.77
N TYR A 27 -25.56 -9.22 2.50
CA TYR A 27 -24.48 -9.13 1.52
C TYR A 27 -24.02 -7.68 1.30
N PHE A 28 -24.95 -6.71 1.27
CA PHE A 28 -24.62 -5.30 1.13
C PHE A 28 -23.83 -4.76 2.34
N LEU A 29 -24.21 -5.14 3.57
CA LEU A 29 -23.49 -4.76 4.78
C LEU A 29 -22.08 -5.36 4.82
N VAL A 30 -21.94 -6.63 4.45
CA VAL A 30 -20.62 -7.29 4.33
C VAL A 30 -19.77 -6.61 3.25
N LEU A 31 -20.36 -6.25 2.11
CA LEU A 31 -19.68 -5.52 1.05
C LEU A 31 -19.15 -4.16 1.53
N ILE A 32 -19.97 -3.40 2.25
CA ILE A 32 -19.56 -2.13 2.88
C ILE A 32 -18.41 -2.38 3.87
N GLY A 33 -18.49 -3.43 4.69
CA GLY A 33 -17.41 -3.81 5.61
C GLY A 33 -16.08 -4.07 4.89
N VAL A 34 -16.11 -4.80 3.78
CA VAL A 34 -14.91 -5.06 2.96
C VAL A 34 -14.35 -3.78 2.34
N PHE A 35 -15.21 -2.91 1.82
CA PHE A 35 -14.78 -1.60 1.29
C PHE A 35 -14.20 -0.70 2.38
N ALA A 36 -14.82 -0.65 3.56
CA ALA A 36 -14.34 0.10 4.71
C ALA A 36 -12.95 -0.40 5.13
N LEU A 37 -12.75 -1.72 5.23
CA LEU A 37 -11.42 -2.28 5.49
C LEU A 37 -10.40 -1.81 4.45
N ASN A 38 -10.73 -1.82 3.16
CA ASN A 38 -9.82 -1.32 2.13
C ASN A 38 -9.53 0.19 2.31
N LEU A 39 -10.56 0.99 2.60
CA LEU A 39 -10.46 2.44 2.82
C LEU A 39 -9.66 2.82 4.07
N PHE A 40 -9.68 2.02 5.13
CA PHE A 40 -8.95 2.29 6.38
C PHE A 40 -7.59 1.58 6.47
N VAL A 41 -7.40 0.44 5.80
CA VAL A 41 -6.12 -0.28 5.76
C VAL A 41 -5.13 0.38 4.78
N LEU A 42 -5.60 0.84 3.61
CA LEU A 42 -4.74 1.54 2.65
C LEU A 42 -4.06 2.82 3.20
N PRO A 43 -4.74 3.75 3.89
CA PRO A 43 -4.09 4.96 4.41
C PRO A 43 -3.04 4.67 5.48
N LEU A 44 -3.19 3.57 6.23
CA LEU A 44 -2.17 3.14 7.21
C LEU A 44 -0.89 2.64 6.53
N ILE A 45 -0.98 2.09 5.32
CA ILE A 45 0.16 1.59 4.55
C ILE A 45 0.79 2.70 3.69
N GLN A 46 -0.01 3.67 3.22
CA GLN A 46 0.44 4.77 2.36
C GLN A 46 1.36 5.81 3.04
N GLY A 47 1.46 5.82 4.36
CA GLY A 47 2.32 6.75 5.11
C GLY A 47 3.83 6.61 4.84
N LYS A 48 4.27 5.57 4.12
CA LYS A 48 5.67 5.38 3.72
C LYS A 48 5.79 5.22 2.22
N GLN A 49 5.49 6.27 1.46
CA GLN A 49 5.83 6.30 0.03
C GLN A 49 7.35 6.32 -0.12
N ILE A 50 7.93 5.16 -0.44
CA ILE A 50 9.35 5.04 -0.76
C ILE A 50 9.54 5.45 -2.22
N GLN A 51 10.06 6.65 -2.46
CA GLN A 51 10.28 7.16 -3.80
C GLN A 51 11.62 6.68 -4.37
N PRO A 52 11.65 5.94 -5.50
CA PRO A 52 12.90 5.62 -6.19
C PRO A 52 13.50 6.89 -6.79
N THR A 53 14.80 7.11 -6.56
CA THR A 53 15.54 8.26 -7.05
C THR A 53 16.96 7.87 -7.49
N THR A 54 17.61 8.76 -8.23
CA THR A 54 18.98 8.51 -8.74
C THR A 54 20.04 8.89 -7.71
N TYR A 55 21.23 8.30 -7.85
CA TYR A 55 22.36 8.60 -6.98
C TYR A 55 22.75 10.09 -7.05
N SER A 56 22.69 10.70 -8.24
CA SER A 56 22.95 12.13 -8.41
C SER A 56 21.94 13.02 -7.68
N THR A 57 20.66 12.61 -7.63
CA THR A 57 19.65 13.34 -6.84
C THR A 57 19.94 13.23 -5.35
N PHE A 58 20.33 12.05 -4.87
CA PHE A 58 20.75 11.84 -3.49
C PHE A 58 21.93 12.74 -3.12
N LEU A 59 22.99 12.81 -3.94
CA LEU A 59 24.11 13.71 -3.70
C LEU A 59 23.70 15.18 -3.66
N LYS A 60 22.83 15.63 -4.58
CA LYS A 60 22.30 17.01 -4.54
C LYS A 60 21.53 17.31 -3.26
N MET A 61 20.70 16.38 -2.80
CA MET A 61 19.96 16.52 -1.55
C MET A 61 20.90 16.53 -0.34
N LEU A 62 21.96 15.71 -0.37
CA LEU A 62 23.00 15.70 0.65
C LEU A 62 23.74 17.04 0.71
N GLU A 63 24.13 17.56 -0.45
CA GLU A 63 24.80 18.86 -0.56
C GLU A 63 23.94 20.00 -0.01
N ASN A 64 22.62 19.95 -0.27
CA ASN A 64 21.63 20.92 0.19
C ASN A 64 21.25 20.80 1.68
N ASN A 65 21.77 19.81 2.42
CA ASN A 65 21.34 19.46 3.79
C ASN A 65 19.84 19.11 3.88
N ASP A 66 19.28 18.52 2.82
CA ASP A 66 17.88 18.07 2.78
C ASP A 66 17.70 16.62 3.30
N ILE A 67 18.76 16.01 3.86
CA ILE A 67 18.77 14.62 4.33
C ILE A 67 18.92 14.58 5.85
N ALA A 68 17.99 13.91 6.53
CA ALA A 68 18.03 13.71 7.97
C ALA A 68 18.83 12.46 8.37
N ALA A 69 18.58 11.34 7.68
CA ALA A 69 19.29 10.08 7.95
C ALA A 69 19.45 9.20 6.71
N VAL A 70 20.48 8.37 6.72
CA VAL A 70 20.81 7.41 5.65
C VAL A 70 20.97 6.00 6.22
N SER A 71 20.32 5.03 5.59
CA SER A 71 20.43 3.61 5.89
C SER A 71 20.99 2.85 4.68
N PHE A 72 22.17 2.27 4.86
CA PHE A 72 22.80 1.41 3.87
C PHE A 72 22.23 -0.02 3.97
N ARG A 73 21.74 -0.57 2.86
CA ARG A 73 21.34 -1.98 2.72
C ARG A 73 22.24 -2.67 1.69
N GLU A 74 22.14 -3.99 1.56
CA GLU A 74 22.96 -4.80 0.64
C GLU A 74 22.82 -4.42 -0.85
N ASP A 75 21.63 -3.97 -1.28
CA ASP A 75 21.30 -3.72 -2.69
C ASP A 75 20.91 -2.26 -3.00
N LYS A 76 20.69 -1.45 -1.97
CA LYS A 76 20.16 -0.09 -2.10
C LYS A 76 20.55 0.78 -0.91
N ILE A 77 20.49 2.08 -1.13
CA ILE A 77 20.64 3.10 -0.08
C ILE A 77 19.25 3.70 0.13
N VAL A 78 18.78 3.69 1.38
CA VAL A 78 17.51 4.31 1.78
C VAL A 78 17.84 5.55 2.59
N PHE A 79 17.21 6.69 2.30
CA PHE A 79 17.44 7.92 3.05
C PHE A 79 16.15 8.66 3.33
N LEU A 80 16.15 9.41 4.43
CA LEU A 80 15.03 10.21 4.91
C LEU A 80 15.31 11.68 4.61
N ASP A 81 14.33 12.41 4.08
CA ASP A 81 14.45 13.86 4.02
C ASP A 81 14.29 14.50 5.40
N VAL A 82 14.71 15.76 5.49
CA VAL A 82 14.33 16.64 6.61
C VAL A 82 12.82 16.80 6.57
N GLU A 83 12.17 16.60 7.72
CA GLU A 83 10.73 16.73 7.86
C GLU A 83 10.26 18.11 7.37
N LYS A 84 9.44 18.10 6.32
CA LYS A 84 8.83 19.30 5.74
C LYS A 84 7.32 19.19 5.91
N ASP A 85 6.70 20.19 6.54
CA ASP A 85 5.26 20.28 6.77
C ASP A 85 4.64 19.07 7.52
N GLY A 86 5.38 18.47 8.46
CA GLY A 86 4.92 17.32 9.24
C GLY A 86 4.97 15.99 8.48
N VAL A 87 5.56 15.97 7.29
CA VAL A 87 5.69 14.78 6.43
C VAL A 87 7.16 14.50 6.17
N GLN A 88 7.63 13.35 6.67
CA GLN A 88 8.94 12.82 6.33
C GLN A 88 8.84 11.89 5.12
N LYS A 89 9.59 12.18 4.07
CA LYS A 89 9.62 11.37 2.85
C LYS A 89 10.80 10.41 2.88
N ILE A 90 10.54 9.20 2.40
CA ILE A 90 11.54 8.14 2.30
C ILE A 90 11.94 7.99 0.84
N TYR A 91 13.23 8.06 0.58
CA TYR A 91 13.80 7.89 -0.75
C TYR A 91 14.68 6.65 -0.79
N LYS A 92 14.78 6.04 -1.98
CA LYS A 92 15.70 4.92 -2.23
C LYS A 92 16.51 5.16 -3.48
N THR A 93 17.78 4.82 -3.45
CA THR A 93 18.66 4.85 -4.61
C THR A 93 19.50 3.57 -4.72
N GLY A 94 20.03 3.30 -5.90
CA GLY A 94 20.91 2.17 -6.13
C GLY A 94 22.29 2.41 -5.52
N ILE A 95 22.99 1.33 -5.18
CA ILE A 95 24.37 1.43 -4.69
C ILE A 95 25.27 1.85 -5.85
N MET A 96 26.11 2.85 -5.58
CA MET A 96 27.21 3.26 -6.42
C MET A 96 28.51 3.02 -5.65
N ASN A 97 29.58 2.58 -6.33
CA ASN A 97 30.91 2.46 -5.71
C ASN A 97 31.50 3.86 -5.46
N ASP A 98 31.04 4.53 -4.41
CA ASP A 98 31.58 5.80 -3.92
C ASP A 98 32.25 5.58 -2.55
N PRO A 99 33.58 5.44 -2.49
CA PRO A 99 34.29 5.22 -1.23
C PRO A 99 34.23 6.43 -0.29
N ASN A 100 33.93 7.63 -0.79
CA ASN A 100 33.95 8.86 0.00
C ASN A 100 32.56 9.24 0.53
N ILE A 101 31.53 8.39 0.34
CA ILE A 101 30.17 8.73 0.76
C ILE A 101 30.05 8.91 2.28
N VAL A 102 30.76 8.08 3.05
CA VAL A 102 30.75 8.15 4.52
C VAL A 102 31.37 9.46 4.99
N GLU A 103 32.48 9.88 4.36
CA GLU A 103 33.13 11.16 4.65
C GLU A 103 32.19 12.33 4.35
N ARG A 104 31.54 12.35 3.18
CA ARG A 104 30.55 13.39 2.83
C ARG A 104 29.38 13.46 3.80
N LEU A 105 28.86 12.31 4.24
CA LEU A 105 27.78 12.25 5.23
C LEU A 105 28.23 12.78 6.59
N GLN A 106 29.44 12.45 7.00
CA GLN A 106 30.04 12.92 8.24
C GLN A 106 30.33 14.42 8.21
N GLU A 107 30.85 14.96 7.10
CA GLU A 107 31.06 16.41 6.90
C GLU A 107 29.76 17.20 7.00
N LYS A 108 28.65 16.61 6.53
CA LYS A 108 27.31 17.22 6.59
C LYS A 108 26.60 16.99 7.92
N GLY A 109 27.17 16.19 8.82
CA GLY A 109 26.57 15.86 10.11
C GLY A 109 25.27 15.05 10.01
N VAL A 110 25.09 14.28 8.93
CA VAL A 110 23.90 13.45 8.70
C VAL A 110 24.04 12.14 9.46
N GLU A 111 22.97 11.68 10.12
CA GLU A 111 22.98 10.37 10.79
C GLU A 111 22.99 9.24 9.75
N TYR A 112 23.90 8.28 9.90
CA TYR A 112 23.96 7.14 8.99
C TYR A 112 24.12 5.82 9.74
N ALA A 113 23.48 4.77 9.23
CA ALA A 113 23.53 3.43 9.76
C ALA A 113 23.60 2.39 8.64
N ALA A 114 24.18 1.23 8.91
CA ALA A 114 24.06 0.06 8.07
C ALA A 114 23.01 -0.87 8.67
N GLU A 115 22.07 -1.33 7.84
CA GLU A 115 21.08 -2.31 8.28
C GLU A 115 21.72 -3.70 8.24
N ILE A 116 21.65 -4.40 9.37
CA ILE A 116 22.08 -5.79 9.44
C ILE A 116 20.92 -6.64 8.91
N PRO A 117 21.06 -7.31 7.75
CA PRO A 117 19.99 -8.12 7.21
C PRO A 117 19.74 -9.31 8.14
N GLU A 118 18.59 -9.32 8.80
CA GLU A 118 18.11 -10.50 9.49
C GLU A 118 17.68 -11.50 8.42
N LYS A 119 18.48 -12.57 8.21
CA LYS A 119 18.05 -13.70 7.38
C LYS A 119 16.98 -14.47 8.17
N PRO A 120 15.69 -14.45 7.77
CA PRO A 120 14.74 -15.33 8.40
C PRO A 120 15.18 -16.77 8.14
N ASN A 121 15.50 -17.50 9.21
CA ASN A 121 15.72 -18.94 9.13
C ASN A 121 14.37 -19.59 8.82
N ILE A 122 14.12 -19.93 7.56
CA ILE A 122 12.90 -20.60 7.08
C ILE A 122 12.82 -22.07 7.56
N PHE A 123 13.88 -22.57 8.20
CA PHE A 123 13.96 -23.91 8.75
C PHE A 123 14.11 -23.87 10.27
N LEU A 124 13.01 -23.65 10.98
CA LEU A 124 12.82 -24.00 12.39
C LEU A 124 11.41 -24.56 12.56
#